data_AF-A0A383BA17-F1
#
_entry.id   AF-A0A383BA17-F1
#
_cell.length_a   1.000
_cell.length_b   1.000
_cell.length_c   1.000
_cell.angle_alpha   90.00
_cell.angle_beta   90.00
_cell.angle_gamma   90.00
#
_symmetry.space_group_name_H-M   'P 1'
#
loop_
_entity.id
_entity.type
_entity.pdbx_description
1 polymer ?
#
loop_
_entity_poly.entity_id
_entity_poly.type
_entity_poly.pdbx_seq_one_letter_code
_entity_poly.pdbx_strand_id
1 'polypeptide(L)' 'RVIKAHNGKPDFQIGYIALRKDGEIGSACLKWSFEYALARGGENKLHKIKGLL' A
#
# COMPACT_ATOMS: atom_id res chain seq x y z
N ARG A 1 -15.93 2.63 -12.26
CA ARG A 1 -14.60 2.68 -11.61
C ARG A 1 -14.66 1.80 -10.36
N VAL A 2 -13.91 0.69 -10.35
CA VAL A 2 -13.87 -0.50 -9.45
C VAL A 2 -14.91 -0.61 -8.31
N ILE A 3 -14.99 0.34 -7.38
CA ILE A 3 -15.93 0.32 -6.24
C ILE A 3 -17.40 0.23 -6.67
N LYS A 4 -17.77 0.93 -7.76
CA LYS A 4 -19.15 0.94 -8.29
C LYS A 4 -19.54 -0.39 -8.95
N ALA A 5 -18.57 -1.24 -9.31
CA ALA A 5 -18.80 -2.55 -9.93
C ALA A 5 -19.05 -3.66 -8.89
N HIS A 6 -18.77 -3.42 -7.60
CA HIS A 6 -18.90 -4.40 -6.52
C HIS A 6 -20.05 -4.10 -5.53
N ASN A 7 -21.13 -3.43 -5.98
CA ASN A 7 -22.36 -3.26 -5.19
C ASN A 7 -22.17 -2.74 -3.75
N GLY A 8 -21.18 -1.87 -3.52
CA GLY A 8 -20.91 -1.29 -2.20
C GLY A 8 -20.28 -2.24 -1.16
N LYS A 9 -19.98 -3.50 -1.53
CA LYS A 9 -19.22 -4.46 -0.70
C LYS A 9 -17.98 -4.95 -1.44
N PRO A 10 -16.97 -4.08 -1.63
CA PRO A 10 -15.71 -4.48 -2.24
C PRO A 10 -14.97 -5.46 -1.33
N ASP A 11 -14.99 -6.75 -1.66
CA ASP A 11 -14.17 -7.78 -1.01
C ASP A 11 -12.82 -7.93 -1.71
N PHE A 12 -12.12 -6.81 -1.85
CA PHE A 12 -10.79 -6.79 -2.42
C PHE A 12 -9.91 -5.81 -1.64
N GLN A 13 -8.62 -6.07 -1.63
CA GLN A 13 -7.62 -5.18 -1.04
C GLN A 13 -6.92 -4.39 -2.15
N ILE A 14 -6.72 -3.10 -1.90
CA ILE A 14 -5.87 -2.23 -2.75
C ILE A 14 -4.76 -1.70 -1.87
N GLY A 15 -3.53 -1.83 -2.33
CA GLY A 15 -2.34 -1.22 -1.73
C GLY A 15 -1.61 -0.37 -2.77
N TYR A 16 -1.01 0.72 -2.31
CA TYR A 16 -0.15 1.58 -3.11
C TYR A 16 1.20 1.73 -2.42
N ILE A 17 2.27 1.71 -3.22
CA ILE A 17 3.61 2.16 -2.84
C ILE A 17 3.98 3.25 -3.84
N ALA A 18 4.50 4.37 -3.34
CA ALA A 18 4.92 5.51 -4.13
C ALA A 18 6.36 5.86 -3.78
N LEU A 19 7.13 6.22 -4.80
CA LEU A 19 8.50 6.71 -4.69
C LEU A 19 8.61 8.01 -5.47
N ARG A 20 9.05 9.05 -4.77
CA ARG A 20 9.35 10.36 -5.38
C ARG A 20 10.78 10.39 -5.90
N LYS A 21 11.06 11.32 -6.81
CA LYS A 21 12.39 11.49 -7.43
C LYS A 21 13.48 11.93 -6.45
N ASP A 22 13.10 12.58 -5.36
CA ASP A 22 13.97 12.96 -4.25
C ASP A 22 14.20 11.81 -3.25
N GLY A 23 13.58 10.65 -3.46
CA GLY A 23 13.75 9.47 -2.61
C GLY A 23 12.83 9.43 -1.39
N GLU A 24 11.85 10.32 -1.30
CA GLU A 24 10.76 10.18 -0.32
C GLU A 24 9.80 9.06 -0.76
N ILE A 25 9.31 8.27 0.20
CA ILE A 25 8.41 7.14 -0.04
C ILE A 25 7.09 7.33 0.67
N GLY A 26 6.03 6.81 0.07
CA GLY A 26 4.69 6.78 0.66
C GLY A 26 4.03 5.45 0.39
N SER A 27 3.12 5.04 1.27
CA SER A 27 2.39 3.78 1.13
C SER A 27 1.07 3.84 1.86
N ALA A 28 0.03 3.24 1.28
CA ALA A 28 -1.31 3.15 1.88
C ALA A 28 -2.03 1.90 1.41
N CYS A 29 -2.89 1.31 2.24
CA CYS A 29 -3.81 0.26 1.82
C CYS A 29 -5.24 0.51 2.28
N LEU A 30 -6.20 -0.02 1.52
CA LEU A 30 -7.62 0.16 1.76
C LEU A 30 -8.10 -0.71 2.91
N LYS A 31 -7.79 -2.01 2.88
CA LYS A 31 -8.21 -3.02 3.86
C LYS A 31 -7.00 -3.66 4.56
N TRP A 32 -7.27 -4.33 5.69
CA TRP A 32 -6.38 -5.18 6.49
C TRP A 32 -4.99 -4.58 6.75
N SER A 33 -3.95 -5.27 6.29
CA SER A 33 -2.58 -4.79 6.29
C SER A 33 -1.88 -5.30 5.04
N PHE A 34 -0.85 -4.58 4.63
CA PHE A 34 0.05 -4.98 3.56
C PHE A 34 1.49 -4.69 3.96
N GLU A 35 2.40 -5.54 3.51
CA GLU A 35 3.82 -5.44 3.81
C GLU A 35 4.63 -5.27 2.51
N TYR A 36 5.64 -4.40 2.55
CA TYR A 36 6.58 -4.22 1.44
C TYR A 36 8.02 -4.11 1.93
N ALA A 37 8.94 -4.57 1.11
CA ALA A 37 10.37 -4.46 1.37
C ALA A 37 10.91 -3.13 0.80
N LEU A 38 11.69 -2.42 1.62
CA LEU A 38 12.46 -1.25 1.20
C LEU A 38 13.95 -1.59 1.28
N ALA A 39 14.58 -1.66 0.10
CA ALA A 39 16.03 -1.75 -0.02
C ALA A 39 16.62 -0.35 -0.24
N ARG A 40 17.40 0.15 0.71
CA ARG A 40 18.05 1.47 0.63
C ARG A 40 19.36 1.48 1.41
N GLY A 41 20.42 2.02 0.81
CA GLY A 41 21.71 2.19 1.49
C GLY A 41 22.38 0.89 1.93
N GLY A 42 22.14 -0.22 1.21
CA GLY A 42 22.65 -1.55 1.57
C GLY A 42 21.83 -2.29 2.64
N GLU A 43 20.79 -1.67 3.17
CA GLU A 43 19.86 -2.30 4.11
C GLU A 43 18.55 -2.70 3.43
N ASN A 44 17.92 -3.77 3.90
CA ASN A 44 16.59 -4.21 3.46
C ASN A 44 15.67 -4.32 4.68
N LYS A 45 14.56 -3.56 4.69
CA LYS A 45 13.61 -3.51 5.81
C LYS A 45 12.20 -3.82 5.33
N LEU A 46 11.45 -4.60 6.12
CA LEU A 46 10.05 -4.89 5.86
C LEU A 46 9.17 -3.84 6.55
N HIS A 47 8.36 -3.12 5.77
CA HIS A 47 7.44 -2.11 6.24
C HIS A 47 6.01 -2.64 6.23
N LYS A 48 5.33 -2.58 7.37
CA LYS A 48 3.93 -3.00 7.53
C LYS A 48 3.01 -1.80 7.58
N ILE A 49 2.00 -1.79 6.72
CA ILE A 49 1.00 -0.71 6.61
C ILE A 49 -0.35 -1.25 7.06
N LYS A 50 -1.05 -0.48 7.89
CA LYS A 50 -2.43 -0.77 8.30
C LYS A 50 -3.43 -0.13 7.33
N GLY A 51 -4.51 -0.85 7.07
CA GLY A 51 -5.61 -0.41 6.23
C GLY A 51 -6.32 0.80 6.81
N LEU A 52 -6.90 1.59 5.91
CA LEU A 52 -7.70 2.78 6.25
C LEU A 52 -9.14 2.42 6.68
N LEU A 53 -9.62 1.23 6.33
CA LEU A 53 -10.90 0.64 6.76
C LEU A 53 -10.75 -0.38 7.88
#